data_AF-A0A922FDJ2-F1
#
_entry.id   AF-A0A922FDJ2-F1
#
_cell.length_a   1.000
_cell.length_b   1.000
_cell.length_c   1.000
_cell.angle_alpha   90.00
_cell.angle_beta   90.00
_cell.angle_gamma   90.00
#
_symmetry.space_group_name_H-M   'P 1'
#
loop_
_entity.id
_entity.type
_entity.pdbx_description
1 polymer ?
#
loop_
_entity_poly.entity_id
_entity_poly.type
_entity_poly.pdbx_seq_one_letter_code
_entity_poly.pdbx_strand_id
1 'polypeptide(L)'
;MYREQWQKAKPLPGANRLIKHLHKHGVPFALASNSLREYIDAKISHHRGWKEYFSVILGSDQVKEGKPSPYLFEEAAKRMGVDAAHCLVIEDSLVGVRAANAAKMKVVAVPPHTEAGCSSLADSVLHSLLEFQPELWGLPPFEDWIDNALPIEPIHVSISVNGSAAEVAEDGTSALPDQVFGLYFGWAKVDMNKSFKVVVSIGWDHYSCTAKRKICTYVIDGNNDHLSDQQIQLLLVGYIRELNGKDVTSLSVEMLEEYKCIAGASLDLPVFVHHSSSCL
;
A
#
# COMPACT_ATOMS: atom_id res chain seq x y z
N MET A 1 26.84 2.67 5.63
CA MET A 1 26.03 1.44 5.71
C MET A 1 24.52 1.69 5.69
N TYR A 2 23.85 2.28 6.70
CA TYR A 2 22.37 2.52 6.62
C TYR A 2 21.96 3.68 5.69
N ARG A 3 22.76 4.76 5.60
CA ARG A 3 22.44 5.94 4.77
C ARG A 3 22.33 5.61 3.27
N GLU A 4 23.13 4.67 2.77
CA GLU A 4 23.10 4.22 1.37
C GLU A 4 21.82 3.45 1.03
N GLN A 5 21.16 2.85 2.02
CA GLN A 5 19.89 2.15 1.80
C GLN A 5 18.69 3.10 1.74
N TRP A 6 18.78 4.30 2.34
CA TRP A 6 17.69 5.28 2.31
C TRP A 6 17.38 5.77 0.90
N GLN A 7 18.41 5.92 0.07
CA GLN A 7 18.26 6.28 -1.36
C GLN A 7 17.61 5.16 -2.19
N LYS A 8 17.37 4.00 -1.59
CA LYS A 8 16.69 2.85 -2.21
C LYS A 8 15.32 2.59 -1.57
N ALA A 9 14.88 3.44 -0.64
CA ALA A 9 13.56 3.31 -0.03
C ALA A 9 12.50 3.33 -1.13
N LYS A 10 11.56 2.39 -1.08
CA LYS A 10 10.45 2.34 -2.03
C LYS A 10 9.21 2.94 -1.37
N PRO A 11 8.35 3.63 -2.14
CA PRO A 11 7.06 4.05 -1.62
C PRO A 11 6.21 2.82 -1.33
N LEU A 12 5.35 2.90 -0.30
CA LEU A 12 4.31 1.91 -0.09
C LEU A 12 3.26 1.99 -1.21
N PRO A 13 2.53 0.89 -1.49
CA PRO A 13 1.46 0.90 -2.48
C PRO A 13 0.47 2.03 -2.22
N GLY A 14 0.12 2.80 -3.25
CA GLY A 14 -0.80 3.94 -3.15
C GLY A 14 -0.18 5.28 -2.71
N ALA A 15 1.04 5.31 -2.15
CA ALA A 15 1.65 6.56 -1.67
C ALA A 15 1.87 7.59 -2.80
N ASN A 16 2.47 7.17 -3.92
CA ASN A 16 2.67 8.03 -5.08
C ASN A 16 1.35 8.54 -5.68
N ARG A 17 0.33 7.66 -5.72
CA ARG A 17 -1.01 7.99 -6.21
C ARG A 17 -1.64 9.08 -5.35
N LEU A 18 -1.61 8.93 -4.02
CA LEU A 18 -2.14 9.91 -3.09
C LEU A 18 -1.40 11.25 -3.18
N ILE A 19 -0.07 11.25 -3.14
CA ILE A 19 0.75 12.47 -3.22
C ILE A 19 0.45 13.26 -4.51
N LYS A 20 0.44 12.58 -5.67
CA LYS A 20 0.14 13.20 -6.96
C LYS A 20 -1.30 13.74 -6.99
N HIS A 21 -2.24 13.01 -6.42
CA HIS A 21 -3.66 13.40 -6.36
C HIS A 21 -3.88 14.67 -5.52
N LEU A 22 -3.30 14.73 -4.32
CA LEU A 22 -3.40 15.90 -3.44
C LEU A 22 -2.76 17.13 -4.10
N HIS A 23 -1.57 16.97 -4.68
CA HIS A 23 -0.90 18.04 -5.41
C HIS A 23 -1.72 18.54 -6.63
N LYS A 24 -2.27 17.63 -7.44
CA LYS A 24 -3.13 17.96 -8.61
C LYS A 24 -4.32 18.83 -8.20
N HIS A 25 -4.91 18.57 -7.03
CA HIS A 25 -6.09 19.28 -6.54
C HIS A 25 -5.76 20.48 -5.64
N GLY A 26 -4.48 20.84 -5.50
CA GLY A 26 -4.07 21.98 -4.68
C GLY A 26 -4.34 21.81 -3.19
N VAL A 27 -4.49 20.57 -2.71
CA VAL A 27 -4.61 20.29 -1.28
C VAL A 27 -3.23 20.42 -0.66
N PRO A 28 -3.01 21.30 0.34
CA PRO A 28 -1.72 21.38 1.02
C PRO A 28 -1.49 20.17 1.91
N PHE A 29 -0.28 19.61 1.89
CA PHE A 29 0.09 18.49 2.75
C PHE A 29 1.55 18.56 3.17
N ALA A 30 1.85 17.95 4.32
CA ALA A 30 3.16 17.97 4.93
C ALA A 30 3.69 16.55 5.20
N LEU A 31 5.02 16.42 5.26
CA LEU A 31 5.72 15.24 5.75
C LEU A 31 6.32 15.54 7.13
N ALA A 32 5.79 14.92 8.18
CA ALA A 32 6.28 15.09 9.55
C ALA A 32 6.75 13.74 10.11
N SER A 33 8.03 13.61 10.47
CA SER A 33 8.64 12.34 10.88
C SER A 33 9.53 12.48 12.12
N ASN A 34 9.63 11.41 12.93
CA ASN A 34 10.60 11.32 14.03
C ASN A 34 12.06 11.21 13.55
N SER A 35 12.29 10.98 12.25
CA SER A 35 13.64 11.06 11.66
C SER A 35 14.15 12.51 11.68
N LEU A 36 15.47 12.68 11.69
CA LEU A 36 16.08 14.00 11.47
C LEU A 36 15.77 14.49 10.06
N ARG A 37 15.70 15.82 9.87
CA ARG A 37 15.41 16.43 8.56
C ARG A 37 16.37 15.93 7.47
N GLU A 38 17.66 15.85 7.78
CA GLU A 38 18.67 15.33 6.83
C GLU A 38 18.38 13.88 6.39
N TYR A 39 17.78 13.06 7.26
CA TYR A 39 17.47 11.66 6.97
C TYR A 39 16.20 11.54 6.13
N ILE A 40 15.23 12.41 6.37
CA ILE A 40 14.03 12.52 5.55
C ILE A 40 14.42 12.90 4.13
N ASP A 41 15.21 13.97 3.98
CA ASP A 41 15.66 14.46 2.67
C ASP A 41 16.41 13.38 1.90
N ALA A 42 17.28 12.60 2.57
CA ALA A 42 17.97 11.47 1.95
C ALA A 42 17.01 10.37 1.46
N LYS A 43 15.99 10.01 2.27
CA LYS A 43 15.01 8.97 1.94
C LYS A 43 14.11 9.35 0.77
N ILE A 44 13.78 10.63 0.60
CA ILE A 44 12.87 11.08 -0.47
C ILE A 44 13.59 11.58 -1.72
N SER A 45 14.93 11.69 -1.68
CA SER A 45 15.73 12.36 -2.72
C SER A 45 15.58 11.78 -4.12
N HIS A 46 15.36 10.47 -4.26
CA HIS A 46 15.20 9.78 -5.54
C HIS A 46 13.73 9.69 -6.00
N HIS A 47 12.78 10.11 -5.17
CA HIS A 47 11.36 10.12 -5.54
C HIS A 47 11.01 11.43 -6.27
N ARG A 48 10.84 11.32 -7.59
CA ARG A 48 10.53 12.46 -8.45
C ARG A 48 9.27 13.20 -7.98
N GLY A 49 9.44 14.49 -7.69
CA GLY A 49 8.35 15.39 -7.30
C GLY A 49 8.06 15.42 -5.80
N TRP A 50 8.56 14.48 -5.00
CA TRP A 50 8.19 14.42 -3.58
C TRP A 50 8.60 15.67 -2.83
N LYS A 51 9.87 16.08 -2.96
CA LYS A 51 10.39 17.26 -2.27
C LYS A 51 9.64 18.53 -2.67
N GLU A 52 9.19 18.61 -3.91
CA GLU A 52 8.48 19.75 -4.48
C GLU A 52 6.98 19.78 -4.13
N TYR A 53 6.36 18.62 -3.93
CA TYR A 53 4.92 18.53 -3.67
C TYR A 53 4.56 18.77 -2.20
N PHE A 54 5.42 18.42 -1.24
CA PHE A 54 5.17 18.71 0.17
C PHE A 54 5.29 20.20 0.44
N SER A 55 4.24 20.82 0.96
CA SER A 55 4.26 22.23 1.40
C SER A 55 5.23 22.43 2.56
N VAL A 56 5.34 21.43 3.43
CA VAL A 56 6.21 21.44 4.61
C VAL A 56 6.82 20.05 4.81
N ILE A 57 8.11 20.01 5.14
CA ILE A 57 8.81 18.79 5.57
C ILE A 57 9.43 19.08 6.94
N LEU A 58 9.19 18.21 7.93
CA LEU A 58 9.65 18.36 9.31
C LEU A 58 10.28 17.09 9.84
N GLY A 59 11.49 17.23 10.38
CA GLY A 59 12.14 16.24 11.23
C GLY A 59 12.00 16.57 12.72
N SER A 60 12.28 15.58 13.56
CA SER A 60 12.23 15.71 15.04
C SER A 60 13.21 16.75 15.59
N ASP A 61 14.29 17.05 14.86
CA ASP A 61 15.25 18.11 15.17
C ASP A 61 14.70 19.53 15.01
N GLN A 62 13.50 19.67 14.44
CA GLN A 62 12.86 20.96 14.18
C GLN A 62 11.74 21.29 15.17
N VAL A 63 11.55 20.47 16.21
CA VAL A 63 10.56 20.66 17.27
C VAL A 63 11.17 20.38 18.65
N LYS A 64 10.46 20.77 19.72
CA LYS A 64 10.91 20.56 21.10
C LYS A 64 11.01 19.08 21.48
N GLU A 65 10.08 18.27 20.98
CA GLU A 65 9.96 16.85 21.29
C GLU A 65 9.26 16.13 20.12
N GLY A 66 9.77 14.96 19.74
CA GLY A 66 9.17 14.12 18.71
C GLY A 66 7.89 13.39 19.18
N LYS A 67 7.27 12.63 18.28
CA LYS A 67 6.12 11.78 18.59
C LYS A 67 6.49 10.82 19.74
N PRO A 68 5.62 10.62 20.75
CA PRO A 68 4.17 10.86 20.73
C PRO A 68 3.73 12.29 21.13
N SER A 69 4.65 13.23 21.29
CA SER A 69 4.33 14.65 21.47
C SER A 69 3.63 15.22 20.22
N PRO A 70 2.66 16.15 20.36
CA PRO A 70 1.91 16.71 19.23
C PRO A 70 2.72 17.67 18.36
N TYR A 71 3.88 18.13 18.83
CA TYR A 71 4.60 19.27 18.25
C TYR A 71 4.96 19.12 16.78
N LEU A 72 5.29 17.92 16.30
CA LEU A 72 5.57 17.69 14.88
C LEU A 72 4.36 18.02 13.99
N PHE A 73 3.17 17.64 14.42
CA PHE A 73 1.94 17.88 13.67
C PHE A 73 1.43 19.31 13.84
N GLU A 74 1.47 19.86 15.05
CA GLU A 74 1.11 21.27 15.30
C GLU A 74 2.00 22.23 14.50
N GLU A 75 3.31 21.99 14.49
CA GLU A 75 4.26 22.81 13.72
C GLU A 75 4.06 22.62 12.21
N ALA A 76 3.69 21.42 11.74
CA ALA A 76 3.34 21.20 10.33
C ALA A 76 2.13 22.04 9.92
N ALA A 77 1.04 21.98 10.69
CA ALA A 77 -0.18 22.75 10.44
C ALA A 77 0.10 24.26 10.45
N LYS A 78 0.85 24.73 11.46
CA LYS A 78 1.28 26.13 11.58
C LYS A 78 2.08 26.60 10.37
N ARG A 79 3.07 25.82 9.90
CA ARG A 79 3.89 26.18 8.72
C ARG A 79 3.11 26.12 7.41
N MET A 80 2.09 25.26 7.32
CA MET A 80 1.15 25.23 6.19
C MET A 80 0.11 26.36 6.26
N GLY A 81 -0.04 27.05 7.40
CA GLY A 81 -1.05 28.08 7.59
C GLY A 81 -2.47 27.55 7.72
N VAL A 82 -2.64 26.32 8.21
CA VAL A 82 -3.94 25.65 8.38
C VAL A 82 -4.24 25.36 9.85
N ASP A 83 -5.53 25.26 10.20
CA ASP A 83 -5.95 24.85 11.54
C ASP A 83 -5.74 23.34 11.73
N ALA A 84 -5.15 22.95 12.85
CA ALA A 84 -4.96 21.55 13.22
C ALA A 84 -6.28 20.77 13.27
N ALA A 85 -7.39 21.42 13.67
CA ALA A 85 -8.71 20.77 13.69
C ALA A 85 -9.21 20.34 12.29
N HIS A 86 -8.65 20.90 11.22
CA HIS A 86 -8.97 20.56 9.83
C HIS A 86 -7.89 19.68 9.17
N CYS A 87 -6.91 19.20 9.93
CA CYS A 87 -5.87 18.32 9.44
C CYS A 87 -6.27 16.84 9.57
N LEU A 88 -5.91 16.08 8.54
CA LEU A 88 -5.91 14.61 8.56
C LEU A 88 -4.47 14.10 8.58
N VAL A 89 -4.14 13.28 9.56
CA VAL A 89 -2.87 12.56 9.66
C VAL A 89 -3.02 11.16 9.05
N ILE A 90 -2.02 10.75 8.27
CA ILE A 90 -1.84 9.35 7.83
C ILE A 90 -0.58 8.82 8.50
N GLU A 91 -0.69 7.74 9.26
CA GLU A 91 0.39 7.21 10.12
C GLU A 91 0.47 5.68 10.10
N ASP A 92 1.65 5.12 10.33
CA ASP A 92 1.89 3.68 10.37
C ASP A 92 2.21 3.16 11.78
N SER A 93 2.40 4.04 12.76
CA SER A 93 2.86 3.68 14.10
C SER A 93 1.91 4.12 15.21
N LEU A 94 1.81 3.35 16.31
CA LEU A 94 1.01 3.75 17.47
C LEU A 94 1.52 5.07 18.08
N VAL A 95 2.84 5.28 18.03
CA VAL A 95 3.48 6.51 18.50
C VAL A 95 3.00 7.72 17.70
N GLY A 96 2.88 7.60 16.37
CA GLY A 96 2.35 8.65 15.52
C GLY A 96 0.85 8.87 15.69
N VAL A 97 0.06 7.80 15.81
CA VAL A 97 -1.37 7.90 16.11
C VAL A 97 -1.61 8.65 17.43
N ARG A 98 -0.83 8.37 18.48
CA ARG A 98 -0.90 9.10 19.74
C ARG A 98 -0.56 10.59 19.59
N ALA A 99 0.46 10.92 18.80
CA ALA A 99 0.81 12.32 18.53
C ALA A 99 -0.28 13.06 17.76
N ALA A 100 -0.93 12.41 16.79
CA ALA A 100 -2.03 13.00 16.03
C ALA A 100 -3.23 13.32 16.93
N ASN A 101 -3.60 12.37 17.79
CA ASN A 101 -4.64 12.55 18.80
C ASN A 101 -4.29 13.66 19.81
N ALA A 102 -3.04 13.72 20.27
CA ALA A 102 -2.58 14.78 21.16
C ALA A 102 -2.67 16.17 20.49
N ALA A 103 -2.46 16.24 19.18
CA ALA A 103 -2.61 17.45 18.37
C ALA A 103 -4.08 17.74 17.99
N LYS A 104 -5.03 16.91 18.45
CA LYS A 104 -6.47 16.98 18.14
C LYS A 104 -6.78 16.92 16.64
N MET A 105 -5.94 16.21 15.89
CA MET A 105 -6.13 15.95 14.46
C MET A 105 -6.85 14.63 14.24
N LYS A 106 -7.58 14.50 13.12
CA LYS A 106 -8.07 13.21 12.66
C LYS A 106 -6.91 12.34 12.19
N VAL A 107 -7.01 11.03 12.35
CA VAL A 107 -5.94 10.11 11.97
C VAL A 107 -6.44 8.81 11.34
N VAL A 108 -5.87 8.51 10.17
CA VAL A 108 -5.98 7.21 9.49
C VAL A 108 -4.68 6.46 9.69
N ALA A 109 -4.76 5.27 10.28
CA ALA A 109 -3.60 4.41 10.44
C ALA A 109 -3.48 3.41 9.28
N VAL A 110 -2.25 3.19 8.79
CA VAL A 110 -1.88 2.14 7.82
C VAL A 110 -0.72 1.30 8.40
N PRO A 111 -0.93 0.65 9.55
CA PRO A 111 0.13 0.00 10.30
C PRO A 111 0.65 -1.28 9.63
N PRO A 112 1.90 -1.69 9.92
CA PRO A 112 2.29 -3.08 9.70
C PRO A 112 1.45 -4.01 10.59
N HIS A 113 1.35 -5.29 10.25
CA HIS A 113 0.45 -6.22 10.96
C HIS A 113 0.84 -6.40 12.44
N THR A 114 2.10 -6.14 12.79
CA THR A 114 2.63 -6.22 14.16
C THR A 114 2.19 -5.05 15.06
N GLU A 115 1.69 -3.95 14.51
CA GLU A 115 1.36 -2.73 15.24
C GLU A 115 -0.15 -2.66 15.56
N ALA A 116 -0.66 -3.68 16.26
CA ALA A 116 -2.09 -3.85 16.55
C ALA A 116 -2.71 -2.72 17.42
N GLY A 117 -1.88 -1.91 18.09
CA GLY A 117 -2.35 -0.85 18.99
C GLY A 117 -3.07 0.30 18.29
N CYS A 118 -2.82 0.51 16.99
CA CYS A 118 -3.38 1.62 16.22
C CYS A 118 -4.92 1.59 16.18
N SER A 119 -5.53 0.39 16.09
CA SER A 119 -6.98 0.21 15.94
C SER A 119 -7.82 0.74 17.10
N SER A 120 -7.23 0.93 18.27
CA SER A 120 -7.93 1.48 19.44
C SER A 120 -7.98 3.01 19.48
N LEU A 121 -7.11 3.68 18.72
CA LEU A 121 -6.88 5.12 18.83
C LEU A 121 -7.03 5.86 17.50
N ALA A 122 -7.01 5.18 16.36
CA ALA A 122 -7.19 5.82 15.06
C ALA A 122 -8.68 6.00 14.71
N ASP A 123 -9.01 7.05 13.95
CA ASP A 123 -10.36 7.24 13.42
C ASP A 123 -10.71 6.19 12.34
N SER A 124 -9.70 5.69 11.62
CA SER A 124 -9.82 4.54 10.72
C SER A 124 -8.49 3.79 10.60
N VAL A 125 -8.56 2.48 10.32
CA VAL A 125 -7.40 1.63 10.03
C VAL A 125 -7.58 0.96 8.68
N LEU A 126 -6.58 1.15 7.82
CA LEU A 126 -6.44 0.53 6.51
C LEU A 126 -5.26 -0.43 6.52
N HIS A 127 -5.27 -1.43 5.64
CA HIS A 127 -4.09 -2.27 5.44
C HIS A 127 -3.18 -1.69 4.36
N SER A 128 -3.74 -1.00 3.37
CA SER A 128 -3.00 -0.34 2.29
C SER A 128 -3.50 1.08 2.02
N LEU A 129 -2.65 1.97 1.52
CA LEU A 129 -3.10 3.28 1.00
C LEU A 129 -3.94 3.14 -0.28
N LEU A 130 -3.93 1.96 -0.93
CA LEU A 130 -4.84 1.66 -2.04
C LEU A 130 -6.31 1.64 -1.61
N GLU A 131 -6.59 1.37 -0.33
CA GLU A 131 -7.95 1.39 0.24
C GLU A 131 -8.43 2.80 0.60
N PHE A 132 -7.54 3.79 0.62
CA PHE A 132 -7.86 5.13 1.08
C PHE A 132 -8.90 5.79 0.15
N GLN A 133 -9.96 6.32 0.76
CA GLN A 133 -11.05 7.03 0.10
C GLN A 133 -11.07 8.49 0.58
N PRO A 134 -10.48 9.42 -0.18
CA PRO A 134 -10.31 10.81 0.24
C PRO A 134 -11.63 11.51 0.59
N GLU A 135 -12.71 11.17 -0.12
CA GLU A 135 -14.05 11.74 0.03
C GLU A 135 -14.65 11.50 1.43
N LEU A 136 -14.27 10.42 2.11
CA LEU A 136 -14.68 10.14 3.49
C LEU A 136 -14.11 11.15 4.49
N TRP A 137 -13.10 11.92 4.07
CA TRP A 137 -12.39 12.91 4.88
C TRP A 137 -12.55 14.34 4.32
N GLY A 138 -13.51 14.56 3.41
CA GLY A 138 -13.75 15.86 2.79
C GLY A 138 -12.69 16.27 1.77
N LEU A 139 -11.87 15.34 1.29
CA LEU A 139 -10.89 15.58 0.23
C LEU A 139 -11.49 15.21 -1.15
N PRO A 140 -10.98 15.77 -2.26
CA PRO A 140 -11.44 15.41 -3.61
C PRO A 140 -11.34 13.90 -3.88
N PRO A 141 -12.38 13.24 -4.41
CA PRO A 141 -12.36 11.81 -4.67
C PRO A 141 -11.34 11.44 -5.74
N PHE A 142 -10.85 10.21 -5.71
CA PHE A 142 -10.07 9.68 -6.82
C PHE A 142 -10.94 9.41 -8.06
N GLU A 143 -10.40 9.66 -9.25
CA GLU A 143 -11.12 9.56 -10.54
C GLU A 143 -10.56 8.47 -11.47
N ASP A 144 -9.66 7.62 -10.97
CA ASP A 144 -8.83 6.68 -11.73
C ASP A 144 -9.25 5.21 -11.61
N TRP A 145 -10.40 4.95 -10.97
CA TRP A 145 -11.01 3.62 -10.95
C TRP A 145 -11.70 3.32 -12.28
N ILE A 146 -11.54 2.11 -12.78
CA ILE A 146 -12.15 1.59 -14.01
C ILE A 146 -12.90 0.32 -13.63
N ASP A 147 -14.24 0.36 -13.57
CA ASP A 147 -15.08 -0.81 -13.27
C ASP A 147 -14.58 -1.64 -12.06
N ASN A 148 -14.33 -0.97 -10.93
CA ASN A 148 -13.76 -1.52 -9.68
C ASN A 148 -12.29 -1.98 -9.73
N ALA A 149 -11.58 -1.75 -10.83
CA ALA A 149 -10.15 -1.96 -10.94
C ALA A 149 -9.36 -0.64 -10.87
N LEU A 150 -8.25 -0.66 -10.15
CA LEU A 150 -7.32 0.46 -10.02
C LEU A 150 -5.98 0.07 -10.64
N PRO A 151 -5.47 0.78 -11.66
CA PRO A 151 -4.09 0.67 -12.12
C PRO A 151 -3.11 1.03 -10.99
N ILE A 152 -2.11 0.19 -10.77
CA ILE A 152 -1.07 0.43 -9.75
C ILE A 152 0.33 0.45 -10.37
N GLU A 153 1.28 1.03 -9.63
CA GLU A 153 2.70 0.82 -9.94
C GLU A 153 3.01 -0.68 -9.82
N PRO A 154 3.64 -1.30 -10.84
CA PRO A 154 3.79 -2.74 -10.85
C PRO A 154 4.55 -3.29 -9.65
N ILE A 155 4.04 -4.37 -9.06
CA ILE A 155 4.66 -5.08 -7.94
C ILE A 155 5.11 -6.44 -8.43
N HIS A 156 6.41 -6.69 -8.35
CA HIS A 156 7.00 -7.99 -8.65
C HIS A 156 7.12 -8.81 -7.37
N VAL A 157 6.62 -10.05 -7.39
CA VAL A 157 6.67 -10.97 -6.26
C VAL A 157 7.10 -12.35 -6.74
N SER A 158 8.15 -12.90 -6.15
CA SER A 158 8.53 -14.30 -6.36
C SER A 158 7.97 -15.13 -5.21
N ILE A 159 7.22 -16.19 -5.53
CA ILE A 159 6.62 -17.08 -4.52
C ILE A 159 6.79 -18.55 -4.88
N SER A 160 6.80 -19.42 -3.88
CA SER A 160 6.75 -20.86 -4.07
C SER A 160 5.35 -21.35 -3.73
N VAL A 161 4.70 -22.00 -4.69
CA VAL A 161 3.32 -22.45 -4.52
C VAL A 161 3.29 -23.91 -4.07
N ASN A 162 2.74 -24.18 -2.88
CA ASN A 162 2.50 -25.53 -2.37
C ASN A 162 0.99 -25.78 -2.32
N GLY A 163 0.42 -26.38 -3.36
CA GLY A 163 -1.04 -26.54 -3.51
C GLY A 163 -1.74 -25.25 -3.95
N SER A 164 -2.79 -24.81 -3.24
CA SER A 164 -3.59 -23.61 -3.59
C SER A 164 -3.15 -22.33 -2.86
N ALA A 165 -2.24 -22.44 -1.89
CA ALA A 165 -1.67 -21.33 -1.15
C ALA A 165 -0.15 -21.29 -1.36
N ALA A 166 0.39 -20.09 -1.50
CA ALA A 166 1.80 -19.88 -1.67
C ALA A 166 2.40 -19.26 -0.40
N GLU A 167 3.55 -19.77 0.01
CA GLU A 167 4.41 -19.13 1.01
C GLU A 167 5.51 -18.35 0.25
N VAL A 168 5.85 -17.15 0.73
CA VAL A 168 7.03 -16.43 0.21
C VAL A 168 8.25 -17.19 0.72
N ALA A 169 9.09 -17.70 -0.19
CA ALA A 169 10.33 -18.35 0.17
C ALA A 169 11.21 -17.35 0.95
N GLU A 170 11.60 -17.70 2.17
CA GLU A 170 12.60 -16.96 2.94
C GLU A 170 13.99 -17.18 2.33
N ASP A 171 14.25 -16.63 1.14
CA ASP A 171 15.61 -16.58 0.54
C ASP A 171 16.16 -15.15 0.39
N GLY A 172 15.54 -14.18 1.08
CA GLY A 172 16.27 -13.04 1.61
C GLY A 172 16.44 -11.81 0.70
N THR A 173 15.71 -11.67 -0.42
CA THR A 173 15.75 -10.42 -1.21
C THR A 173 14.39 -9.91 -1.70
N SER A 174 13.37 -9.93 -0.83
CA SER A 174 12.60 -8.73 -0.43
C SER A 174 11.34 -9.17 0.32
N ALA A 175 11.31 -8.96 1.63
CA ALA A 175 10.07 -9.09 2.39
C ALA A 175 9.12 -7.99 1.88
N LEU A 176 8.19 -8.38 1.02
CA LEU A 176 7.13 -7.52 0.51
C LEU A 176 6.53 -6.72 1.69
N PRO A 177 6.29 -5.40 1.59
CA PRO A 177 5.75 -4.63 2.71
C PRO A 177 4.42 -5.19 3.19
N ASP A 178 4.12 -5.08 4.49
CA ASP A 178 2.85 -5.52 5.07
C ASP A 178 1.64 -4.83 4.44
N GLN A 179 1.84 -3.61 3.94
CA GLN A 179 0.84 -2.79 3.27
C GLN A 179 0.57 -3.20 1.81
N VAL A 180 1.28 -4.22 1.31
CA VAL A 180 0.82 -4.96 0.13
C VAL A 180 -0.19 -5.99 0.64
N PHE A 181 -1.42 -5.52 0.78
CA PHE A 181 -2.56 -6.27 1.30
C PHE A 181 -3.76 -6.04 0.39
N GLY A 182 -4.63 -7.04 0.26
CA GLY A 182 -5.88 -6.96 -0.49
C GLY A 182 -5.89 -7.82 -1.75
N LEU A 183 -6.73 -7.44 -2.71
CA LEU A 183 -6.95 -8.15 -3.97
C LEU A 183 -6.22 -7.47 -5.12
N TYR A 184 -5.35 -8.21 -5.76
CA TYR A 184 -4.55 -7.76 -6.90
C TYR A 184 -4.86 -8.61 -8.13
N PHE A 185 -4.48 -8.12 -9.30
CA PHE A 185 -4.47 -8.91 -10.52
C PHE A 185 -3.29 -8.55 -11.41
N GLY A 186 -2.96 -9.48 -12.31
CA GLY A 186 -1.83 -9.34 -13.21
C GLY A 186 -1.47 -10.66 -13.86
N TRP A 187 -0.18 -10.94 -13.95
CA TRP A 187 0.35 -12.13 -14.62
C TRP A 187 1.17 -13.00 -13.67
N ALA A 188 0.99 -14.31 -13.77
CA ALA A 188 1.88 -15.31 -13.19
C ALA A 188 2.73 -15.94 -14.31
N LYS A 189 4.05 -15.89 -14.18
CA LYS A 189 5.01 -16.54 -15.06
C LYS A 189 5.60 -17.75 -14.31
N VAL A 190 5.46 -18.93 -14.91
CA VAL A 190 5.93 -20.20 -14.33
C VAL A 190 7.28 -20.59 -14.94
N ASP A 191 7.42 -20.44 -16.24
CA ASP A 191 8.66 -20.65 -16.98
C ASP A 191 8.82 -19.59 -18.09
N MET A 192 9.84 -19.73 -18.95
CA MET A 192 10.10 -18.78 -20.04
C MET A 192 8.96 -18.68 -21.07
N ASN A 193 8.09 -19.69 -21.17
CA ASN A 193 7.12 -19.82 -22.24
C ASN A 193 5.66 -19.76 -21.74
N LYS A 194 5.43 -19.87 -20.43
CA LYS A 194 4.09 -19.97 -19.85
C LYS A 194 3.78 -18.81 -18.91
N SER A 195 2.78 -18.02 -19.31
CA SER A 195 2.20 -16.95 -18.49
C SER A 195 0.68 -17.08 -18.41
N PHE A 196 0.12 -16.69 -17.27
CA PHE A 196 -1.31 -16.76 -17.00
C PHE A 196 -1.81 -15.43 -16.45
N LYS A 197 -3.01 -15.01 -16.86
CA LYS A 197 -3.74 -13.96 -16.14
C LYS A 197 -4.22 -14.51 -14.80
N VAL A 198 -4.00 -13.76 -13.73
CA VAL A 198 -4.30 -14.20 -12.37
C VAL A 198 -4.96 -13.11 -11.53
N VAL A 199 -5.82 -13.54 -10.62
CA VAL A 199 -6.21 -12.80 -9.42
C VAL A 199 -5.35 -13.31 -8.27
N VAL A 200 -4.87 -12.40 -7.42
CA VAL A 200 -4.01 -12.72 -6.27
C VAL A 200 -4.58 -12.06 -5.03
N SER A 201 -4.92 -12.85 -4.01
CA SER A 201 -5.26 -12.31 -2.69
C SER A 201 -4.04 -12.36 -1.78
N ILE A 202 -3.79 -11.26 -1.08
CA ILE A 202 -2.65 -11.10 -0.17
C ILE A 202 -3.20 -10.65 1.18
N GLY A 203 -2.99 -11.46 2.21
CA GLY A 203 -3.43 -11.15 3.57
C GLY A 203 -2.62 -11.86 4.64
N TRP A 204 -3.17 -11.92 5.85
CA TRP A 204 -2.53 -12.54 7.01
C TRP A 204 -3.42 -13.64 7.57
N ASP A 205 -2.83 -14.81 7.80
CA ASP A 205 -3.45 -15.88 8.57
C ASP A 205 -3.27 -15.61 10.06
N HIS A 206 -4.38 -15.36 10.75
CA HIS A 206 -4.44 -15.10 12.18
C HIS A 206 -4.80 -16.34 13.02
N TYR A 207 -5.05 -17.50 12.38
CA TYR A 207 -5.38 -18.74 13.07
C TYR A 207 -4.12 -19.45 13.62
N SER A 208 -2.93 -19.10 13.16
CA SER A 208 -1.65 -19.63 13.64
C SER A 208 -1.06 -18.79 14.78
N CYS A 209 -0.32 -19.43 15.69
CA CYS A 209 0.37 -18.77 16.81
C CYS A 209 1.36 -17.69 16.38
N THR A 210 1.83 -17.75 15.14
CA THR A 210 2.58 -16.70 14.46
C THR A 210 1.79 -16.25 13.25
N ALA A 211 1.50 -14.95 13.12
CA ALA A 211 0.83 -14.43 11.94
C ALA A 211 1.69 -14.72 10.71
N LYS A 212 1.15 -15.48 9.75
CA LYS A 212 1.83 -15.80 8.50
C LYS A 212 1.17 -15.05 7.36
N ARG A 213 1.97 -14.48 6.46
CA ARG A 213 1.43 -13.91 5.24
C ARG A 213 0.91 -15.02 4.35
N LYS A 214 -0.32 -14.88 3.87
CA LYS A 214 -0.99 -15.81 2.98
C LYS A 214 -1.17 -15.14 1.62
N ILE A 215 -0.63 -15.76 0.57
CA ILE A 215 -0.77 -15.33 -0.81
C ILE A 215 -1.49 -16.45 -1.57
N CYS A 216 -2.71 -16.18 -2.05
CA CYS A 216 -3.48 -17.13 -2.84
C CYS A 216 -3.53 -16.63 -4.29
N THR A 217 -3.18 -17.50 -5.24
CA THR A 217 -3.19 -17.18 -6.68
C THR A 217 -4.28 -17.98 -7.38
N TYR A 218 -5.05 -17.31 -8.22
CA TYR A 218 -6.19 -17.89 -8.95
C TYR A 218 -6.07 -17.56 -10.43
N VAL A 219 -5.97 -18.59 -11.28
CA VAL A 219 -5.96 -18.43 -12.74
C VAL A 219 -7.35 -17.98 -13.21
N ILE A 220 -7.40 -16.98 -14.09
CA ILE A 220 -8.68 -16.44 -14.61
C ILE A 220 -9.34 -17.44 -15.57
N ASP A 221 -8.64 -17.85 -16.63
CA ASP A 221 -9.20 -18.67 -17.72
C ASP A 221 -8.89 -20.18 -17.58
N GLY A 222 -8.84 -20.73 -16.37
CA GLY A 222 -8.50 -22.14 -16.18
C GLY A 222 -8.41 -22.60 -14.73
N ASN A 223 -7.89 -23.81 -14.54
CA ASN A 223 -7.67 -24.37 -13.21
C ASN A 223 -6.26 -24.05 -12.69
N ASN A 224 -6.10 -24.10 -11.37
CA ASN A 224 -4.84 -23.78 -10.68
C ASN A 224 -3.78 -24.90 -10.77
N ASP A 225 -4.12 -26.08 -11.33
CA ASP A 225 -3.22 -27.24 -11.43
C ASP A 225 -1.89 -26.93 -12.13
N HIS A 226 -1.85 -25.87 -12.94
CA HIS A 226 -0.63 -25.45 -13.65
C HIS A 226 0.37 -24.66 -12.80
N LEU A 227 0.00 -24.28 -11.57
CA LEU A 227 0.82 -23.45 -10.70
C LEU A 227 1.43 -24.24 -9.52
N SER A 228 0.99 -25.47 -9.26
CA SER A 228 1.40 -26.24 -8.08
C SER A 228 2.86 -26.72 -8.14
N ASP A 229 3.51 -26.72 -6.98
CA ASP A 229 4.83 -27.29 -6.70
C ASP A 229 5.98 -26.64 -7.49
N GLN A 230 5.84 -25.36 -7.83
CA GLN A 230 6.80 -24.60 -8.64
C GLN A 230 7.00 -23.18 -8.09
N GLN A 231 8.16 -22.60 -8.39
CA GLN A 231 8.42 -21.19 -8.17
C GLN A 231 7.75 -20.38 -9.27
N ILE A 232 6.94 -19.39 -8.90
CA ILE A 232 6.27 -18.51 -9.85
C ILE A 232 6.66 -17.05 -9.62
N GLN A 233 6.73 -16.31 -10.72
CA GLN A 233 6.97 -14.87 -10.74
C GLN A 233 5.64 -14.16 -11.00
N LEU A 234 5.17 -13.37 -10.04
CA LEU A 234 4.00 -12.54 -10.17
C LEU A 234 4.39 -11.13 -10.60
N LEU A 235 3.66 -10.59 -11.58
CA LEU A 235 3.63 -9.19 -11.94
C LEU A 235 2.22 -8.67 -11.66
N LEU A 236 2.04 -7.98 -10.53
CA LEU A 236 0.78 -7.37 -10.14
C LEU A 236 0.70 -5.95 -10.72
N VAL A 237 -0.38 -5.62 -11.42
CA VAL A 237 -0.55 -4.34 -12.13
C VAL A 237 -1.85 -3.63 -11.84
N GLY A 238 -2.78 -4.32 -11.18
CA GLY A 238 -4.02 -3.73 -10.75
C GLY A 238 -4.42 -4.19 -9.35
N TYR A 239 -5.27 -3.39 -8.74
CA TYR A 239 -5.88 -3.62 -7.45
C TYR A 239 -7.41 -3.60 -7.59
N ILE A 240 -8.11 -4.51 -6.93
CA ILE A 240 -9.58 -4.61 -7.00
C ILE A 240 -10.17 -4.00 -5.73
N ARG A 241 -11.17 -3.14 -5.88
CA ARG A 241 -11.94 -2.62 -4.75
C ARG A 241 -12.75 -3.76 -4.12
N GLU A 242 -12.53 -4.01 -2.84
CA GLU A 242 -13.28 -5.03 -2.10
C GLU A 242 -14.77 -4.66 -2.01
N LEU A 243 -15.64 -5.61 -2.35
CA LEU A 243 -17.10 -5.38 -2.43
C LEU A 243 -17.85 -5.77 -1.15
N ASN A 244 -17.35 -6.71 -0.34
CA ASN A 244 -18.11 -7.34 0.77
C ASN A 244 -17.28 -7.69 2.04
N GLY A 245 -16.35 -6.83 2.46
CA GLY A 245 -15.72 -6.90 3.78
C GLY A 245 -14.41 -7.68 3.85
N LYS A 246 -13.63 -7.38 4.91
CA LYS A 246 -12.15 -7.37 4.96
C LYS A 246 -11.39 -8.70 4.85
N ASP A 247 -12.05 -9.86 4.84
CA ASP A 247 -11.33 -11.14 4.84
C ASP A 247 -10.99 -11.63 3.43
N VAL A 248 -9.94 -11.04 2.87
CA VAL A 248 -9.36 -11.44 1.57
C VAL A 248 -8.70 -12.82 1.60
N THR A 249 -8.58 -13.46 2.75
CA THR A 249 -7.93 -14.78 2.91
C THR A 249 -8.90 -15.95 2.77
N SER A 250 -10.21 -15.68 2.75
CA SER A 250 -11.30 -16.64 2.67
C SER A 250 -12.36 -16.17 1.67
N LEU A 251 -12.07 -16.34 0.38
CA LEU A 251 -12.99 -15.98 -0.70
C LEU A 251 -14.01 -17.10 -0.98
N SER A 252 -15.29 -16.74 -1.06
CA SER A 252 -16.32 -17.64 -1.60
C SER A 252 -16.12 -17.83 -3.11
N VAL A 253 -16.68 -18.91 -3.65
CA VAL A 253 -16.63 -19.20 -5.09
C VAL A 253 -17.25 -18.05 -5.90
N GLU A 254 -18.40 -17.53 -5.45
CA GLU A 254 -19.12 -16.43 -6.12
C GLU A 254 -18.27 -15.14 -6.17
N MET A 255 -17.64 -14.75 -5.05
CA MET A 255 -16.77 -13.58 -5.01
C MET A 255 -15.54 -13.75 -5.91
N LEU A 256 -14.96 -14.95 -5.92
CA LEU A 256 -13.80 -15.22 -6.75
C LEU A 256 -14.13 -15.10 -8.25
N GLU A 257 -15.26 -15.63 -8.69
CA GLU A 257 -15.69 -15.51 -10.09
C GLU A 257 -15.95 -14.05 -10.49
N GLU A 258 -16.55 -13.24 -9.60
CA GLU A 258 -16.70 -11.80 -9.83
C GLU A 258 -15.35 -11.09 -9.98
N TYR A 259 -14.40 -11.36 -9.08
CA TYR A 259 -13.06 -10.79 -9.16
C TYR A 259 -12.27 -11.23 -10.39
N LYS A 260 -12.45 -12.48 -10.84
CA LYS A 260 -11.91 -12.97 -12.11
C LYS A 260 -12.51 -12.22 -13.31
N CYS A 261 -13.82 -11.94 -13.30
CA CYS A 261 -14.46 -11.15 -14.34
C CYS A 261 -13.88 -9.73 -14.40
N ILE A 262 -13.76 -9.03 -13.25
CA ILE A 262 -13.17 -7.69 -13.17
C ILE A 262 -11.73 -7.70 -13.69
N ALA A 263 -10.90 -8.62 -13.19
CA ALA A 263 -9.51 -8.73 -13.58
C ALA A 263 -9.34 -9.10 -15.07
N GLY A 264 -10.15 -10.03 -15.57
CA GLY A 264 -10.10 -10.49 -16.96
C GLY A 264 -10.36 -9.35 -17.94
N ALA A 265 -11.45 -8.60 -17.72
CA ALA A 265 -11.80 -7.43 -18.52
C ALA A 265 -10.75 -6.32 -18.39
N SER A 266 -10.24 -6.08 -17.18
CA SER A 266 -9.22 -5.05 -16.93
C SER A 266 -7.91 -5.35 -17.65
N LEU A 267 -7.46 -6.61 -17.67
CA LEU A 267 -6.21 -7.04 -18.29
C LEU A 267 -6.24 -6.97 -19.83
N ASP A 268 -7.37 -6.65 -20.45
CA ASP A 268 -7.47 -6.36 -21.89
C ASP A 268 -7.36 -4.86 -22.20
N LEU A 269 -7.37 -3.99 -21.18
CA LEU A 269 -7.26 -2.54 -21.36
C LEU A 269 -5.79 -2.09 -21.45
N PRO A 270 -5.44 -1.15 -22.36
CA PRO A 270 -4.06 -0.70 -22.56
C PRO A 270 -3.33 -0.25 -21.30
N VAL A 271 -4.04 0.41 -20.37
CA VAL A 271 -3.48 0.93 -19.12
C VAL A 271 -2.87 -0.16 -18.22
N PHE A 272 -3.37 -1.39 -18.30
CA PHE A 272 -2.82 -2.53 -17.55
C PHE A 272 -1.80 -3.33 -18.38
N VAL A 273 -2.01 -3.45 -19.69
CA VAL A 273 -1.20 -4.30 -20.61
C VAL A 273 0.22 -3.78 -20.84
N HIS A 274 0.45 -2.46 -20.80
CA HIS A 274 1.78 -1.89 -21.10
C HIS A 274 2.94 -2.44 -20.24
N HIS A 275 2.62 -3.06 -19.10
CA HIS A 275 3.60 -3.68 -18.22
C HIS A 275 3.97 -5.13 -18.60
N SER A 276 3.17 -5.80 -19.44
CA SER A 276 3.39 -7.19 -19.86
C SER A 276 4.51 -7.37 -20.90
N SER A 277 4.75 -6.36 -21.74
CA SER A 277 5.62 -6.49 -22.93
C SER A 277 7.07 -6.07 -22.69
N SER A 278 7.40 -5.52 -21.52
CA SER A 278 8.72 -4.90 -21.26
C SER A 278 9.38 -5.31 -19.95
N CYS A 279 8.72 -6.11 -19.09
CA CYS A 279 9.17 -6.33 -17.70
C CYS A 279 9.08 -7.79 -17.20
N LEU A 280 8.95 -8.79 -18.08
CA LEU A 280 9.02 -10.21 -17.72
C LEU A 280 9.93 -11.01 -18.67
#